data_AF-A0A504YGC4-F1
#
_entry.id   AF-A0A504YGC4-F1
#
_cell.length_a   1.000
_cell.length_b   1.000
_cell.length_c   1.000
_cell.angle_alpha   90.00
_cell.angle_beta   90.00
_cell.angle_gamma   90.00
#
_symmetry.space_group_name_H-M   'P 1'
#
loop_
_entity.id
_entity.type
_entity.pdbx_description
1 polymer ?
#
loop_
_entity_poly.entity_id
_entity_poly.type
_entity_poly.pdbx_seq_one_letter_code
_entity_poly.pdbx_strand_id
1 'polypeptide(L)'
;MAFTKLEQCVVNFWLHEVLGAPVFAPHTQHHPRSCSYFILTVCSYSFVSFQGRDILRNSLHSGMPVNTLFEKFDIRISYRHFLLITFFAHTTEELVVLGGLVNSRLRDLAQLLDDMDHVQETRIHRVPIGSERTEQHVSQFLSQWLIGMDIEPGPRKPDGSRTPVQIDVTHCLSQFLTILHERDPDTDFRARLSHEYFKQSQVRMFDL
;
A
#
# COMPACT_ATOMS: atom_id res chain seq x y z
N MET A 1 0.16 5.68 33.60
CA MET A 1 -0.31 6.70 32.63
C MET A 1 -1.76 6.39 32.33
N ALA A 2 -2.66 7.35 32.57
CA ALA A 2 -4.06 7.22 32.19
C ALA A 2 -4.15 7.53 30.69
N PHE A 3 -4.71 6.60 29.91
CA PHE A 3 -5.04 6.86 28.51
C PHE A 3 -6.02 8.02 28.43
N THR A 4 -5.85 8.89 27.44
CA THR A 4 -6.85 9.93 27.17
C THR A 4 -8.17 9.27 26.76
N LYS A 5 -9.30 9.91 27.04
CA LYS A 5 -10.64 9.36 26.76
C LYS A 5 -10.80 8.88 25.31
N LEU A 6 -10.08 9.49 24.36
CA LEU A 6 -10.11 9.14 22.94
C LEU A 6 -9.41 7.79 22.67
N GLU A 7 -8.25 7.55 23.28
CA GLU A 7 -7.48 6.31 23.14
C GLU A 7 -8.22 5.13 23.76
N GLN A 8 -8.90 5.35 24.89
CA GLN A 8 -9.81 4.37 25.48
C GLN A 8 -10.98 4.05 24.56
N CYS A 9 -11.57 5.05 23.89
CA CYS A 9 -12.64 4.82 22.93
C CYS A 9 -12.17 4.01 21.72
N VAL A 10 -10.98 4.30 21.16
CA VAL A 10 -10.45 3.57 20.01
C VAL A 10 -10.16 2.12 20.37
N VAL A 11 -9.52 1.88 21.52
CA VAL A 11 -9.22 0.51 21.99
C VAL A 11 -10.51 -0.26 22.30
N ASN A 12 -11.49 0.36 22.97
CA ASN A 12 -12.77 -0.28 23.29
C ASN A 12 -13.64 -0.52 22.05
N PHE A 13 -13.63 0.41 21.08
CA PHE A 13 -14.33 0.25 19.80
C PHE A 13 -13.74 -0.94 19.03
N TRP A 14 -12.42 -1.05 18.95
CA TRP A 14 -11.75 -2.15 18.27
C TRP A 14 -11.98 -3.50 18.96
N LEU A 15 -11.98 -3.54 20.31
CA LEU A 15 -12.30 -4.73 21.08
C LEU A 15 -13.75 -5.21 20.89
N HIS A 16 -14.70 -4.29 20.74
CA HIS A 16 -16.11 -4.63 20.55
C HIS A 16 -16.44 -5.08 19.12
N GLU A 17 -16.00 -4.31 18.12
CA GLU A 17 -16.30 -4.58 16.70
C GLU A 17 -15.55 -5.80 16.15
N VAL A 18 -14.29 -6.00 16.54
CA VAL A 18 -13.46 -7.07 15.95
C VAL A 18 -13.60 -8.40 16.69
N LEU A 19 -13.92 -8.38 17.99
CA LEU A 19 -13.93 -9.59 18.82
C LEU A 19 -15.33 -10.00 19.32
N GLY A 20 -16.37 -9.19 19.08
CA GLY A 20 -17.71 -9.45 19.63
C GLY A 20 -17.74 -9.50 21.17
N ALA A 21 -16.72 -8.96 21.83
CA ALA A 21 -16.59 -8.98 23.27
C ALA A 21 -17.46 -7.87 23.89
N PRO A 22 -18.18 -8.13 25.00
CA PRO A 22 -18.97 -7.09 25.66
C PRO A 22 -18.05 -5.96 26.15
N VAL A 23 -18.47 -4.72 25.92
CA VAL A 23 -17.77 -3.50 26.33
C VAL A 23 -17.49 -3.56 27.84
N PHE A 24 -16.22 -3.59 28.23
CA PHE A 24 -15.83 -3.47 29.64
C PHE A 24 -16.13 -2.04 30.10
N ALA A 25 -17.21 -1.87 30.86
CA ALA A 25 -17.44 -0.67 31.66
C ALA A 25 -16.37 -0.58 32.77
N PRO A 26 -15.85 0.63 33.06
CA PRO A 26 -14.68 0.78 33.91
C PRO A 26 -15.10 0.67 35.38
N HIS A 27 -15.10 -0.55 35.91
CA HIS A 27 -14.98 -0.74 37.34
C HIS A 27 -13.81 -1.67 37.64
N THR A 28 -12.94 -1.14 38.49
CA THR A 28 -11.89 -1.78 39.28
C THR A 28 -10.46 -1.68 38.76
N GLN A 29 -9.63 -1.32 39.72
CA GLN A 29 -8.21 -1.05 39.68
C GLN A 29 -7.47 -2.24 39.04
N HIS A 30 -6.91 -2.04 37.85
CA HIS A 30 -6.03 -3.05 37.25
C HIS A 30 -4.65 -2.50 36.98
N HIS A 31 -3.68 -3.25 37.49
CA HIS A 31 -2.24 -3.08 37.31
C HIS A 31 -1.88 -2.86 35.82
N PRO A 32 -0.92 -1.96 35.50
CA PRO A 32 -0.49 -1.66 34.13
C PRO A 32 0.07 -2.87 33.35
N ARG A 33 0.38 -3.98 34.04
CA ARG A 33 0.87 -5.21 33.42
C ARG A 33 -0.21 -6.03 32.72
N SER A 34 -1.49 -5.92 33.13
CA SER A 34 -2.58 -6.72 32.55
C SER A 34 -3.09 -6.18 31.21
N CYS A 35 -3.15 -4.86 31.02
CA CYS A 35 -3.53 -4.26 29.71
C CYS A 35 -2.48 -4.55 28.63
N SER A 36 -1.20 -4.60 29.00
CA SER A 36 -0.08 -4.85 28.08
C SER A 36 -0.14 -6.26 27.48
N TYR A 37 -0.51 -7.27 28.29
CA TYR A 37 -0.67 -8.65 27.82
C TYR A 37 -1.88 -8.82 26.89
N PHE A 38 -2.97 -8.08 27.14
CA PHE A 38 -4.19 -8.18 26.32
C PHE A 38 -4.01 -7.57 24.93
N ILE A 39 -3.36 -6.40 24.83
CA ILE A 39 -3.05 -5.76 23.54
C ILE A 39 -2.10 -6.63 22.70
N LEU A 40 -1.10 -7.25 23.32
CA LEU A 40 -0.18 -8.17 22.64
C LEU A 40 -0.87 -9.45 22.13
N THR A 41 -1.82 -9.98 22.91
CA THR A 41 -2.58 -11.17 22.53
C THR A 41 -3.51 -10.86 21.35
N VAL A 42 -4.19 -9.70 21.35
CA VAL A 42 -5.07 -9.28 20.23
C VAL A 42 -4.27 -8.91 18.97
N CYS A 43 -3.10 -8.30 19.11
CA CYS A 43 -2.15 -8.08 18.01
C CYS A 43 -1.62 -9.39 17.40
N SER A 44 -1.76 -10.52 18.10
CA SER A 44 -1.38 -11.84 17.58
C SER A 44 -2.51 -12.50 16.78
N TYR A 45 -3.77 -12.09 17.01
CA TYR A 45 -4.97 -12.71 16.43
C TYR A 45 -5.73 -11.85 15.41
N SER A 46 -5.49 -10.54 15.38
CA SER A 46 -6.13 -9.63 14.43
C SER A 46 -5.09 -9.03 13.47
N PHE A 47 -5.54 -8.74 12.24
CA PHE A 47 -4.85 -8.13 11.08
C PHE A 47 -4.19 -6.76 11.34
N VAL A 48 -3.42 -6.62 12.43
CA VAL A 48 -2.55 -5.47 12.65
C VAL A 48 -1.27 -5.77 11.89
N SER A 49 -0.93 -4.92 10.90
CA SER A 49 0.36 -5.03 10.21
C SER A 49 1.49 -5.06 11.23
N PHE A 50 2.60 -5.74 10.92
CA PHE A 50 3.77 -5.79 11.82
C PHE A 50 4.17 -4.39 12.32
N GLN A 51 4.09 -3.40 11.44
CA GLN A 51 4.32 -1.99 11.75
C GLN A 51 3.35 -1.41 12.81
N GLY A 52 2.05 -1.72 12.72
CA GLY A 52 1.08 -1.27 13.72
C GLY A 52 1.35 -1.86 15.11
N ARG A 53 1.84 -3.10 15.18
CA ARG A 53 2.22 -3.76 16.44
C ARG A 53 3.44 -3.11 17.07
N ASP A 54 4.45 -2.80 16.27
CA ASP A 54 5.66 -2.15 16.77
C ASP A 54 5.40 -0.71 17.24
N ILE A 55 4.56 0.05 16.54
CA ILE A 55 4.16 1.40 16.98
C ILE A 55 3.39 1.32 18.30
N LEU A 56 2.43 0.39 18.43
CA LEU A 56 1.70 0.18 19.69
C LEU A 56 2.64 -0.24 20.83
N ARG A 57 3.58 -1.16 20.55
CA ARG A 57 4.57 -1.60 21.53
C ARG A 57 5.47 -0.45 21.97
N ASN A 58 5.96 0.35 21.03
CA ASN A 58 6.81 1.51 21.32
C ASN A 58 6.03 2.62 22.01
N SER A 59 4.73 2.78 21.74
CA SER A 59 3.90 3.70 22.49
C SER A 59 3.82 3.32 23.97
N LEU A 60 3.62 2.04 24.25
CA LEU A 60 3.55 1.50 25.61
C LEU A 60 4.91 1.55 26.36
N HIS A 61 6.03 1.35 25.67
CA HIS A 61 7.34 1.18 26.31
C HIS A 61 8.26 2.41 26.23
N SER A 62 8.19 3.19 25.15
CA SER A 62 9.07 4.33 24.89
C SER A 62 8.34 5.68 24.82
N GLY A 63 7.03 5.71 25.10
CA GLY A 63 6.23 6.95 25.09
C GLY A 63 6.01 7.53 23.70
N MET A 64 6.16 6.72 22.64
CA MET A 64 5.82 7.14 21.28
C MET A 64 4.32 7.49 21.23
N PRO A 65 3.93 8.61 20.60
CA PRO A 65 2.53 8.98 20.54
C PRO A 65 1.73 7.96 19.72
N VAL A 66 0.59 7.52 20.24
CA VAL A 66 -0.34 6.61 19.53
C VAL A 66 -0.79 7.21 18.19
N ASN A 67 -0.78 8.54 18.07
CA ASN A 67 -1.09 9.25 16.84
C ASN A 67 -0.24 8.81 15.64
N THR A 68 0.95 8.26 15.86
CA THR A 68 1.80 7.70 14.81
C THR A 68 1.17 6.50 14.09
N LEU A 69 0.19 5.80 14.69
CA LEU A 69 -0.60 4.78 14.00
C LEU A 69 -1.50 5.35 12.90
N PHE A 70 -1.88 6.62 13.01
CA PHE A 70 -2.77 7.31 12.09
C PHE A 70 -2.02 8.22 11.12
N GLU A 71 -0.68 8.25 11.20
CA GLU A 71 0.13 8.93 10.21
C GLU A 71 -0.14 8.33 8.83
N LYS A 72 -0.33 9.20 7.83
CA LYS A 72 -0.64 8.78 6.47
C LYS A 72 0.53 7.95 5.94
N PHE A 73 0.24 6.70 5.57
CA PHE A 73 1.20 5.88 4.88
C PHE A 73 1.58 6.53 3.54
N ASP A 74 2.86 6.83 3.36
CA ASP A 74 3.40 7.33 2.11
C ASP A 74 4.27 6.24 1.48
N ILE A 75 3.74 5.63 0.42
CA ILE A 75 4.43 4.57 -0.30
C ILE A 75 5.77 5.03 -0.89
N ARG A 76 5.92 6.34 -1.16
CA ARG A 76 7.11 6.93 -1.81
C ARG A 76 8.33 6.93 -0.91
N ILE A 77 8.14 6.91 0.40
CA ILE A 77 9.24 6.81 1.37
C ILE A 77 9.55 5.36 1.76
N SER A 78 8.56 4.48 1.67
CA SER A 78 8.68 3.07 2.07
C SER A 78 9.36 2.18 1.03
N TYR A 79 9.22 2.50 -0.26
CA TYR A 79 9.78 1.69 -1.34
C TYR A 79 10.84 2.43 -2.15
N ARG A 80 11.74 1.66 -2.79
CA ARG A 80 12.83 2.21 -3.61
C ARG A 80 12.58 2.13 -5.10
N HIS A 81 11.64 1.28 -5.51
CA HIS A 81 11.34 0.99 -6.89
C HIS A 81 9.84 1.04 -7.08
N PHE A 82 9.43 1.58 -8.22
CA PHE A 82 8.03 1.85 -8.49
C PHE A 82 7.68 1.53 -9.94
N LEU A 83 6.47 1.02 -10.11
CA LEU A 83 5.79 0.87 -11.38
C LEU A 83 4.51 1.70 -11.35
N LEU A 84 4.47 2.79 -12.12
CA LEU A 84 3.27 3.59 -12.31
C LEU A 84 2.48 3.02 -13.48
N ILE A 85 1.21 2.67 -13.23
CA ILE A 85 0.26 2.25 -14.25
C ILE A 85 -0.73 3.39 -14.47
N THR A 86 -0.90 3.82 -15.71
CA THR A 86 -1.89 4.84 -16.10
C THR A 86 -2.86 4.26 -17.11
N PHE A 87 -4.14 4.33 -16.81
CA PHE A 87 -5.21 3.96 -17.72
C PHE A 87 -5.86 5.22 -18.31
N PHE A 88 -6.05 5.24 -19.62
CA PHE A 88 -6.72 6.30 -20.35
C PHE A 88 -8.09 5.84 -20.85
N ALA A 89 -9.10 6.66 -20.57
CA ALA A 89 -10.47 6.50 -21.02
C ALA A 89 -10.94 7.66 -21.89
N HIS A 90 -11.88 7.35 -22.77
CA HIS A 90 -12.52 8.27 -23.69
C HIS A 90 -13.67 9.01 -23.02
N THR A 91 -14.32 8.40 -22.02
CA THR A 91 -15.41 9.02 -21.25
C THR A 91 -15.30 8.73 -19.75
N THR A 92 -16.07 9.47 -18.95
CA THR A 92 -16.19 9.25 -17.50
C THR A 92 -16.78 7.88 -17.17
N GLU A 93 -17.83 7.47 -17.90
CA GLU A 93 -18.52 6.20 -17.69
C GLU A 93 -17.55 5.03 -17.92
N GLU A 94 -16.78 5.14 -19.00
CA GLU A 94 -15.76 4.17 -19.33
C GLU A 94 -14.64 4.13 -18.29
N LEU A 95 -14.22 5.28 -17.76
CA LEU A 95 -13.26 5.34 -16.67
C LEU A 95 -13.77 4.63 -15.41
N VAL A 96 -15.05 4.77 -15.09
CA VAL A 96 -15.66 4.08 -13.93
C VAL A 96 -15.66 2.58 -14.15
N VAL A 97 -16.11 2.11 -15.32
CA VAL A 97 -16.25 0.67 -15.60
C VAL A 97 -14.90 0.01 -15.83
N LEU A 98 -14.14 0.46 -16.83
CA LEU A 98 -12.88 -0.15 -17.22
C LEU A 98 -11.75 0.19 -16.23
N GLY A 99 -11.74 1.41 -15.67
CA GLY A 99 -10.81 1.74 -14.59
C GLY A 99 -11.10 0.92 -13.32
N GLY A 100 -12.37 0.60 -13.06
CA GLY A 100 -12.77 -0.34 -12.01
C GLY A 100 -12.27 -1.76 -12.27
N LEU A 101 -12.38 -2.24 -13.52
CA LEU A 101 -11.84 -3.53 -13.95
C LEU A 101 -10.33 -3.60 -13.74
N VAL A 102 -9.58 -2.63 -14.29
CA VAL A 102 -8.12 -2.53 -14.12
C VAL A 102 -7.77 -2.54 -12.63
N ASN A 103 -8.38 -1.68 -11.83
CA ASN A 103 -8.14 -1.61 -10.38
C ASN A 103 -8.38 -2.96 -9.68
N SER A 104 -9.42 -3.70 -10.08
CA SER A 104 -9.74 -5.01 -9.49
C SER A 104 -8.69 -6.08 -9.80
N ARG A 105 -8.03 -5.96 -10.95
CA ARG A 105 -7.03 -6.92 -11.47
C ARG A 105 -5.59 -6.52 -11.14
N LEU A 106 -5.33 -5.31 -10.65
CA LEU A 106 -3.98 -4.91 -10.22
C LEU A 106 -3.38 -5.84 -9.16
N ARG A 107 -4.22 -6.54 -8.37
CA ARG A 107 -3.76 -7.58 -7.46
C ARG A 107 -3.14 -8.78 -8.17
N ASP A 108 -3.63 -9.13 -9.36
CA ASP A 108 -3.03 -10.18 -10.18
C ASP A 108 -1.66 -9.72 -10.70
N LEU A 109 -1.52 -8.45 -11.13
CA LEU A 109 -0.22 -7.87 -11.48
C LEU A 109 0.76 -7.85 -10.29
N ALA A 110 0.29 -7.47 -9.11
CA ALA A 110 1.11 -7.50 -7.89
C ALA A 110 1.62 -8.92 -7.60
N GLN A 111 0.76 -9.95 -7.72
CA GLN A 111 1.18 -11.33 -7.56
C GLN A 111 2.25 -11.74 -8.59
N LEU A 112 2.05 -11.38 -9.86
CA LEU A 112 3.03 -11.66 -10.93
C LEU A 112 4.39 -10.97 -10.67
N LEU A 113 4.39 -9.83 -10.00
CA LEU A 113 5.61 -9.12 -9.61
C LEU A 113 6.25 -9.76 -8.38
N ASP A 114 5.47 -10.16 -7.38
CA ASP A 114 5.95 -10.89 -6.19
C ASP A 114 6.57 -12.25 -6.56
N ASP A 115 6.12 -12.88 -7.65
CA ASP A 115 6.67 -14.13 -8.16
C ASP A 115 7.98 -13.93 -8.94
N MET A 116 8.43 -12.70 -9.19
CA MET A 116 9.71 -12.42 -9.85
C MET A 116 10.89 -12.66 -8.91
N ASP A 117 11.97 -13.20 -9.46
CA ASP A 117 13.24 -13.28 -8.74
C ASP A 117 13.64 -11.89 -8.22
N HIS A 118 14.00 -11.83 -6.93
CA HIS A 118 14.45 -10.63 -6.21
C HIS A 118 13.37 -9.62 -5.81
N VAL A 119 12.09 -9.81 -6.14
CA VAL A 119 10.99 -9.01 -5.55
C VAL A 119 10.51 -9.70 -4.28
N GLN A 120 10.51 -8.99 -3.15
CA GLN A 120 10.08 -9.56 -1.86
C GLN A 120 8.63 -9.25 -1.55
N GLU A 121 8.20 -8.04 -1.91
CA GLU A 121 6.86 -7.56 -1.65
C GLU A 121 6.51 -6.45 -2.62
N THR A 122 5.25 -6.44 -3.07
CA THR A 122 4.64 -5.35 -3.80
C THR A 122 3.49 -4.70 -3.02
N ARG A 123 3.33 -3.40 -3.22
CA ARG A 123 2.25 -2.62 -2.60
C ARG A 123 1.59 -1.71 -3.62
N ILE A 124 0.28 -1.84 -3.77
CA ILE A 124 -0.50 -1.00 -4.67
C ILE A 124 -1.01 0.23 -3.90
N HIS A 125 -0.84 1.41 -4.49
CA HIS A 125 -1.40 2.66 -4.01
C HIS A 125 -2.13 3.36 -5.15
N ARG A 126 -3.37 3.80 -4.92
CA ARG A 126 -4.09 4.61 -5.90
C ARG A 126 -3.56 6.04 -5.83
N VAL A 127 -3.18 6.61 -6.96
CA VAL A 127 -2.79 8.01 -7.05
C VAL A 127 -4.08 8.85 -7.10
N PRO A 128 -4.33 9.74 -6.13
CA PRO A 128 -5.47 10.64 -6.20
C PRO A 128 -5.32 11.56 -7.41
N ILE A 129 -6.39 11.68 -8.19
CA ILE A 129 -6.43 12.66 -9.28
C ILE A 129 -6.78 14.01 -8.63
N GLY A 130 -5.80 14.90 -8.42
CA GLY A 130 -6.03 16.16 -7.72
C GLY A 130 -5.00 17.25 -8.00
N SER A 131 -5.44 18.27 -8.75
CA SER A 131 -4.98 19.67 -8.73
C SER A 131 -3.48 19.94 -8.87
N GLU A 132 -2.95 19.88 -10.10
CA GLU A 132 -1.85 20.74 -10.61
C GLU A 132 -1.25 20.14 -11.89
N ARG A 133 -2.10 19.87 -12.89
CA ARG A 133 -1.60 19.80 -14.27
C ARG A 133 -1.91 21.13 -14.92
N THR A 134 -0.84 21.91 -15.00
CA THR A 134 -0.71 23.16 -15.72
C THR A 134 -1.40 23.07 -17.07
N GLU A 135 -2.12 24.14 -17.39
CA GLU A 135 -2.80 24.44 -18.63
C GLU A 135 -2.01 23.95 -19.86
N GLN A 136 -2.44 22.81 -20.42
CA GLN A 136 -2.26 22.34 -21.81
C GLN A 136 -2.29 20.81 -21.78
N HIS A 137 -3.48 20.23 -21.81
CA HIS A 137 -3.79 19.01 -22.57
C HIS A 137 -5.15 18.52 -22.07
N VAL A 138 -6.10 18.52 -23.01
CA VAL A 138 -7.32 17.70 -23.14
C VAL A 138 -7.78 17.00 -21.85
N SER A 139 -9.05 17.23 -21.48
CA SER A 139 -9.85 16.44 -20.54
C SER A 139 -9.65 14.92 -20.72
N GLN A 140 -8.57 14.38 -20.15
CA GLN A 140 -8.25 12.97 -20.20
C GLN A 140 -8.86 12.32 -18.98
N PHE A 141 -9.91 11.51 -19.21
CA PHE A 141 -10.47 10.64 -18.20
C PHE A 141 -9.43 9.56 -17.92
N LEU A 142 -8.66 9.69 -16.84
CA LEU A 142 -7.57 8.76 -16.54
C LEU A 142 -7.65 8.25 -15.12
N SER A 143 -6.97 7.15 -14.84
CA SER A 143 -6.74 6.65 -13.49
C SER A 143 -5.31 6.14 -13.36
N GLN A 144 -4.71 6.37 -12.20
CA GLN A 144 -3.31 6.06 -11.93
C GLN A 144 -3.15 5.24 -10.67
N TRP A 145 -2.23 4.30 -10.74
CA TRP A 145 -1.85 3.44 -9.62
C TRP A 145 -0.34 3.31 -9.57
N LEU A 146 0.20 3.48 -8.38
CA LEU A 146 1.61 3.34 -8.08
C LEU A 146 1.82 2.00 -7.37
N ILE A 147 2.66 1.14 -7.94
CA ILE A 147 3.04 -0.13 -7.34
C ILE A 147 4.46 0.02 -6.81
N GLY A 148 4.62 0.08 -5.49
CA GLY A 148 5.91 0.03 -4.82
C GLY A 148 6.42 -1.41 -4.78
N MET A 149 7.69 -1.62 -5.08
CA MET A 149 8.35 -2.92 -5.06
C MET A 149 9.53 -2.87 -4.11
N ASP A 150 9.59 -3.81 -3.16
CA ASP A 150 10.78 -4.08 -2.38
C ASP A 150 11.64 -5.10 -3.12
N ILE A 151 12.83 -4.66 -3.52
CA ILE A 151 13.73 -5.46 -4.35
C ILE A 151 14.96 -5.79 -3.52
N GLU A 152 15.22 -7.10 -3.40
CA GLU A 152 16.40 -7.60 -2.74
C GLU A 152 17.65 -7.01 -3.39
N PRO A 153 18.57 -6.47 -2.60
CA PRO A 153 19.78 -5.94 -3.17
C PRO A 153 20.62 -7.06 -3.78
N GLY A 154 21.16 -6.81 -4.96
CA GLY A 154 22.02 -7.76 -5.64
C GLY A 154 23.27 -8.12 -4.83
N PRO A 155 23.94 -9.24 -5.20
CA PRO A 155 25.09 -9.76 -4.49
C PRO A 155 26.20 -8.72 -4.40
N ARG A 156 26.88 -8.72 -3.24
CA ARG A 156 28.07 -7.90 -3.02
C ARG A 156 29.22 -8.42 -3.88
N LYS A 157 29.85 -7.51 -4.60
CA LYS A 157 31.09 -7.75 -5.32
C LYS A 157 32.28 -7.74 -4.34
N PRO A 158 33.45 -8.28 -4.74
CA PRO A 158 34.66 -8.29 -3.91
C PRO A 158 35.15 -6.89 -3.50
N ASP A 159 34.81 -5.87 -4.28
CA ASP A 159 35.12 -4.46 -4.01
C ASP A 159 34.18 -3.79 -2.98
N GLY A 160 33.21 -4.55 -2.44
CA GLY A 160 32.20 -4.06 -1.49
C GLY A 160 30.99 -3.37 -2.14
N SER A 161 31.02 -3.10 -3.44
CA SER A 161 29.88 -2.58 -4.20
C SER A 161 28.81 -3.66 -4.39
N ARG A 162 27.56 -3.27 -4.65
CA ARG A 162 26.47 -4.21 -4.96
C ARG A 162 26.22 -4.25 -6.46
N THR A 163 25.95 -5.44 -6.97
CA THR A 163 25.56 -5.60 -8.37
C THR A 163 24.15 -5.01 -8.55
N PRO A 164 23.92 -4.10 -9.51
CA PRO A 164 22.59 -3.58 -9.79
C PRO A 164 21.67 -4.72 -10.20
N VAL A 165 20.53 -4.87 -9.52
CA VAL A 165 19.47 -5.77 -9.98
C VAL A 165 18.73 -5.07 -11.10
N GLN A 166 18.74 -5.67 -12.29
CA GLN A 166 17.86 -5.27 -13.37
C GLN A 166 16.54 -6.01 -13.20
N ILE A 167 15.45 -5.25 -13.20
CA ILE A 167 14.10 -5.77 -13.07
C ILE A 167 13.41 -5.49 -14.38
N ASP A 168 13.10 -6.55 -15.12
CA ASP A 168 12.34 -6.49 -16.35
C ASP A 168 10.90 -6.95 -16.09
N VAL A 169 9.97 -5.99 -16.02
CA VAL A 169 8.55 -6.24 -15.74
C VAL A 169 7.75 -6.56 -17.01
N THR A 170 8.40 -6.63 -18.18
CA THR A 170 7.72 -6.77 -19.48
C THR A 170 6.85 -8.02 -19.53
N HIS A 171 7.33 -9.14 -18.99
CA HIS A 171 6.58 -10.39 -18.95
C HIS A 171 5.31 -10.28 -18.09
N CYS A 172 5.45 -9.76 -16.86
CA CYS A 172 4.33 -9.57 -15.93
C CYS A 172 3.26 -8.63 -16.53
N LEU A 173 3.69 -7.56 -17.20
CA LEU A 173 2.79 -6.64 -17.91
C LEU A 173 2.07 -7.31 -19.07
N SER A 174 2.75 -8.15 -19.85
CA SER A 174 2.13 -8.91 -20.94
C SER A 174 1.07 -9.90 -20.43
N GLN A 175 1.36 -10.60 -19.34
CA GLN A 175 0.39 -11.49 -18.70
C GLN A 175 -0.79 -10.71 -18.12
N PHE A 176 -0.53 -9.56 -17.49
CA PHE A 176 -1.58 -8.69 -16.97
C PHE A 176 -2.52 -8.18 -18.08
N LEU A 177 -1.98 -7.77 -19.22
CA LEU A 177 -2.79 -7.40 -20.39
C LEU A 177 -3.63 -8.57 -20.90
N THR A 178 -3.09 -9.80 -20.86
CA THR A 178 -3.83 -11.01 -21.22
C THR A 178 -5.01 -11.23 -20.28
N ILE A 179 -4.79 -11.10 -18.97
CA ILE A 179 -5.85 -11.21 -17.95
C ILE A 179 -6.96 -10.16 -18.19
N LEU A 180 -6.59 -8.92 -18.52
CA LEU A 180 -7.57 -7.88 -18.82
C LEU A 180 -8.37 -8.20 -20.08
N HIS A 181 -7.70 -8.64 -21.13
CA HIS A 181 -8.34 -9.02 -22.39
C HIS A 181 -9.28 -10.23 -22.25
N GLU A 182 -8.95 -11.20 -21.40
CA GLU A 182 -9.86 -12.32 -21.08
C GLU A 182 -11.14 -11.86 -20.38
N ARG A 183 -11.09 -10.73 -19.65
CA ARG A 183 -12.24 -10.17 -18.93
C ARG A 183 -13.07 -9.24 -19.79
N ASP A 184 -12.44 -8.52 -20.70
CA ASP A 184 -13.09 -7.64 -21.66
C ASP A 184 -12.35 -7.72 -23.01
N PRO A 185 -12.81 -8.61 -23.91
CA PRO A 185 -12.14 -8.86 -25.20
C PRO A 185 -12.27 -7.70 -26.19
N ASP A 186 -13.30 -6.87 -26.03
CA ASP A 186 -13.64 -5.79 -26.97
C ASP A 186 -12.80 -4.53 -26.72
N THR A 187 -12.17 -4.42 -25.54
CA THR A 187 -11.30 -3.29 -25.18
C THR A 187 -9.85 -3.55 -25.58
N ASP A 188 -9.26 -2.62 -26.35
CA ASP A 188 -7.82 -2.57 -26.59
C ASP A 188 -7.08 -1.96 -25.38
N PHE A 189 -6.81 -2.77 -24.36
CA PHE A 189 -6.05 -2.33 -23.18
C PHE A 189 -4.60 -1.96 -23.50
N ARG A 190 -4.01 -2.50 -24.57
CA ARG A 190 -2.61 -2.21 -24.94
C ARG A 190 -2.46 -0.78 -25.42
N ALA A 191 -3.42 -0.25 -26.15
CA ALA A 191 -3.43 1.16 -26.57
C ALA A 191 -3.78 2.14 -25.42
N ARG A 192 -4.34 1.62 -24.32
CA ARG A 192 -4.97 2.44 -23.27
C ARG A 192 -4.28 2.40 -21.92
N LEU A 193 -3.40 1.45 -21.71
CA LEU A 193 -2.54 1.38 -20.53
C LEU A 193 -1.12 1.82 -20.89
N SER A 194 -0.63 2.84 -20.19
CA SER A 194 0.80 3.13 -20.14
C SER A 194 1.38 2.69 -18.81
N HIS A 195 2.68 2.43 -18.82
CA HIS A 195 3.43 2.09 -17.62
C HIS A 195 4.76 2.84 -17.61
N GLU A 196 5.23 3.17 -16.43
CA GLU A 196 6.55 3.77 -16.22
C GLU A 196 7.22 3.15 -15.01
N TYR A 197 8.49 2.78 -15.16
CA TYR A 197 9.31 2.27 -14.07
C TYR A 197 10.31 3.34 -13.63
N PHE A 198 10.38 3.60 -12.33
CA PHE A 198 11.36 4.52 -11.77
C PHE A 198 11.80 4.12 -10.37
N LYS A 199 12.96 4.65 -9.97
CA LYS A 199 13.51 4.52 -8.62
C LYS A 199 13.10 5.71 -7.76
N GLN A 200 13.13 5.54 -6.44
CA GLN A 200 12.86 6.59 -5.46
C GLN A 200 13.71 7.84 -5.67
N SER A 201 14.97 7.69 -6.10
CA SER A 201 15.84 8.83 -6.42
C SER A 201 15.30 9.72 -7.56
N GLN A 202 14.43 9.16 -8.41
CA GLN A 202 13.78 9.85 -9.52
C GLN A 202 12.39 10.38 -9.14
N VAL A 203 11.83 9.98 -7.99
CA VAL A 203 10.49 10.42 -7.52
C VAL A 203 10.42 11.93 -7.30
N ARG A 204 11.54 12.61 -7.03
CA ARG A 204 11.58 14.08 -6.97
C ARG A 204 11.20 14.77 -8.30
N MET A 205 11.06 14.03 -9.40
CA MET A 205 10.58 14.55 -10.69
C MET A 205 9.08 14.41 -10.89
N PHE A 206 8.38 13.68 -10.01
CA PHE A 206 6.94 13.47 -10.11
C PHE A 206 6.27 14.00 -8.84
N ASP A 207 5.68 15.19 -8.92
CA ASP A 207 4.69 15.65 -7.94
C ASP A 207 3.41 14.81 -8.09
N LEU A 208 3.46 13.56 -7.59
CA LEU A 208 2.34 12.62 -7.45
C LEU A 208 1.64 12.77 -6.10
#